data_AF-R8BM19-F1
#
_entry.id   AF-R8BM19-F1
#
_cell.length_a   1.000
_cell.length_b   1.000
_cell.length_c   1.000
_cell.angle_alpha   90.00
_cell.angle_beta   90.00
_cell.angle_gamma   90.00
#
_symmetry.space_group_name_H-M   'P 1'
#
loop_
_entity.id
_entity.type
_entity.pdbx_description
1 polymer ?
#
loop_
_entity_poly.entity_id
_entity_poly.type
_entity_poly.pdbx_seq_one_letter_code
_entity_poly.pdbx_strand_id
1 'polypeptide(L)'
;MSSMPVIIPGGKIDPSLTPLTTGVTKELEPHHRRLKEEEERIREESKAKEEKLRKSLRLWDKLERESKAFELKSDLSEKSLKNIAGEGMGGAAF
;
A
#
# COMPACT_ATOMS: atom_id res chain seq x y z
N MET A 1 -27.09 -28.83 30.15
CA MET A 1 -28.23 -27.91 30.29
C MET A 1 -27.68 -26.50 30.17
N SER A 2 -28.03 -25.76 29.10
CA SER A 2 -27.59 -24.38 28.90
C SER A 2 -28.62 -23.45 29.55
N SER A 3 -28.38 -23.01 30.77
CA SER A 3 -29.26 -22.06 31.47
C SER A 3 -29.02 -20.64 30.93
N MET A 4 -30.09 -19.92 30.62
CA MET A 4 -29.99 -18.50 30.25
C MET A 4 -29.39 -17.69 31.41
N PRO A 5 -28.52 -16.70 31.11
CA PRO A 5 -27.93 -15.84 32.13
C PRO A 5 -28.99 -15.06 32.88
N VAL A 6 -28.85 -14.97 34.21
CA VAL A 6 -29.82 -14.28 35.08
C VAL A 6 -29.80 -12.79 34.76
N ILE A 7 -30.93 -12.25 34.30
CA ILE A 7 -31.09 -10.83 33.96
C ILE A 7 -31.35 -10.07 35.27
N ILE A 8 -30.47 -9.13 35.63
CA ILE A 8 -30.66 -8.24 36.77
C ILE A 8 -31.71 -7.16 36.41
N PRO A 9 -32.68 -6.84 37.29
CA PRO A 9 -33.65 -5.79 37.05
C PRO A 9 -32.95 -4.45 36.73
N GLY A 10 -33.23 -3.88 35.56
CA GLY A 10 -32.52 -2.69 35.04
C GLY A 10 -31.74 -2.91 33.74
N GLY A 11 -31.80 -4.12 33.16
CA GLY A 11 -31.33 -4.41 31.80
C GLY A 11 -29.80 -4.44 31.62
N LYS A 12 -29.04 -4.27 32.70
CA LYS A 12 -27.59 -4.42 32.68
C LYS A 12 -27.27 -5.89 32.92
N ILE A 13 -26.60 -6.51 31.94
CA ILE A 13 -25.97 -7.83 32.10
C ILE A 13 -25.06 -7.77 33.33
N ASP A 14 -25.15 -8.78 34.20
CA ASP A 14 -24.27 -8.89 35.36
C ASP A 14 -22.81 -8.74 34.90
N PRO A 15 -22.03 -7.78 35.44
CA PRO A 15 -20.62 -7.62 35.13
C PRO A 15 -19.81 -8.93 35.29
N SER A 16 -20.25 -9.85 36.15
CA SER A 16 -19.62 -11.18 36.30
C SER A 16 -19.71 -12.06 35.05
N LEU A 17 -20.69 -11.80 34.18
CA LEU A 17 -20.93 -12.53 32.93
C LEU A 17 -20.26 -11.89 31.71
N THR A 18 -19.59 -10.74 31.86
CA THR A 18 -18.81 -10.13 30.77
C THR A 18 -17.78 -11.06 30.13
N PRO A 19 -17.05 -11.94 30.85
CA PRO A 19 -16.13 -12.88 30.23
C PRO A 19 -16.84 -13.90 29.33
N LEU A 20 -18.11 -14.21 29.61
CA LEU A 20 -18.90 -15.16 28.83
C LEU A 20 -19.35 -14.56 27.48
N THR A 21 -19.54 -13.24 27.41
CA THR A 21 -19.97 -12.55 26.19
C THR A 21 -18.83 -11.99 25.35
N THR A 22 -17.76 -11.49 25.98
CA THR A 22 -16.60 -10.92 25.26
C THR A 22 -15.44 -11.91 25.12
N GLY A 23 -15.46 -13.02 25.87
CA GLY A 23 -14.34 -13.97 25.96
C GLY A 23 -13.15 -13.45 26.78
N VAL A 24 -13.26 -12.27 27.42
CA VAL A 24 -12.16 -11.59 28.10
C VAL A 24 -12.62 -11.12 29.48
N THR A 25 -11.80 -11.36 30.51
CA THR A 25 -12.10 -10.88 31.86
C THR A 25 -11.96 -9.36 31.94
N LYS A 26 -12.69 -8.74 32.88
CA LYS A 26 -12.71 -7.28 33.06
C LYS A 26 -11.32 -6.67 33.31
N GLU A 27 -10.42 -7.41 33.95
CA GLU A 27 -9.03 -6.99 34.18
C GLU A 27 -8.22 -6.91 32.87
N LEU A 28 -8.53 -7.79 31.90
CA LEU A 28 -7.85 -7.88 30.62
C LEU A 28 -8.48 -7.00 29.53
N GLU A 29 -9.71 -6.50 29.75
CA GLU A 29 -10.46 -5.68 28.80
C GLU A 29 -9.67 -4.44 28.30
N PRO A 30 -9.00 -3.64 29.15
CA PRO A 30 -8.24 -2.48 28.68
C PRO A 30 -7.06 -2.86 27.78
N HIS A 31 -6.38 -3.96 28.09
CA HIS A 31 -5.27 -4.47 27.29
C HIS A 31 -5.76 -4.98 25.94
N HIS A 32 -6.85 -5.75 25.93
CA HIS A 32 -7.45 -6.26 24.70
C HIS A 32 -7.96 -5.14 23.79
N ARG A 33 -8.50 -4.06 24.37
CA ARG A 33 -8.90 -2.88 23.59
C ARG A 33 -7.71 -2.22 22.93
N ARG A 34 -6.60 -2.00 23.66
CA ARG A 34 -5.36 -1.46 23.10
C ARG A 34 -4.81 -2.33 21.97
N LEU A 35 -4.83 -3.65 22.13
CA LEU A 35 -4.40 -4.56 21.08
C LEU A 35 -5.25 -4.44 19.80
N LYS A 36 -6.57 -4.31 19.94
CA LYS A 36 -7.47 -4.10 18.79
C LYS A 36 -7.21 -2.77 18.09
N GLU A 37 -7.03 -1.69 18.86
CA GLU A 37 -6.67 -0.37 18.34
C GLU A 37 -5.32 -0.43 17.58
N GLU A 38 -4.33 -1.14 18.12
CA GLU A 38 -3.04 -1.31 17.47
C GLU A 38 -3.12 -2.19 16.21
N GLU A 39 -3.89 -3.27 16.25
CA GLU A 39 -4.16 -4.14 15.09
C GLU A 39 -4.80 -3.33 13.95
N GLU A 40 -5.80 -2.50 14.28
CA GLU A 40 -6.46 -1.62 13.31
C GLU A 40 -5.49 -0.60 12.72
N ARG A 41 -4.68 0.05 13.56
CA ARG A 41 -3.61 0.97 13.12
C ARG A 41 -2.64 0.30 12.16
N ILE A 42 -2.13 -0.88 12.50
CA ILE A 42 -1.18 -1.62 11.65
C ILE A 42 -1.82 -1.97 10.31
N ARG A 43 -3.11 -2.36 10.31
CA ARG A 43 -3.86 -2.66 9.10
C ARG A 43 -4.02 -1.43 8.20
N GLU A 44 -4.29 -0.27 8.77
CA GLU A 44 -4.36 1.00 8.03
C GLU A 44 -3.00 1.40 7.44
N GLU A 45 -1.93 1.31 8.23
CA GLU A 45 -0.57 1.59 7.77
C GLU A 45 -0.14 0.65 6.63
N SER A 46 -0.51 -0.62 6.73
CA SER A 46 -0.27 -1.61 5.67
C SER A 46 -0.98 -1.20 4.38
N LYS A 47 -2.28 -0.87 4.44
CA LYS A 47 -3.04 -0.38 3.27
C LYS A 47 -2.42 0.87 2.65
N ALA A 48 -2.01 1.83 3.48
CA ALA A 48 -1.38 3.07 3.01
C ALA A 48 -0.04 2.79 2.31
N LYS A 49 0.78 1.88 2.86
CA LYS A 49 2.05 1.46 2.24
C LYS A 49 1.83 0.77 0.91
N GLU A 50 0.85 -0.13 0.81
CA GLU A 50 0.51 -0.80 -0.45
C GLU A 50 0.01 0.17 -1.51
N GLU A 51 -0.82 1.15 -1.14
CA GLU A 51 -1.30 2.17 -2.06
C GLU A 51 -0.15 3.04 -2.58
N LYS A 52 0.75 3.47 -1.68
CA LYS A 52 1.96 4.22 -2.04
C LYS A 52 2.85 3.42 -2.99
N LEU A 53 3.07 2.14 -2.72
CA LEU A 53 3.85 1.25 -3.57
C LEU A 53 3.21 1.11 -4.97
N ARG A 54 1.89 0.89 -5.03
CA ARG A 54 1.17 0.80 -6.29
C ARG A 54 1.32 2.07 -7.13
N LYS A 55 1.25 3.24 -6.50
CA LYS A 55 1.46 4.54 -7.16
C LYS A 55 2.89 4.70 -7.65
N SER A 56 3.90 4.32 -6.84
CA SER A 56 5.30 4.44 -7.25
C SER A 56 5.64 3.51 -8.40
N LEU A 57 5.15 2.26 -8.40
CA LEU A 57 5.39 1.31 -9.49
C LEU A 57 4.81 1.82 -10.83
N ARG A 58 3.59 2.38 -10.82
CA ARG A 58 3.01 3.00 -12.02
C ARG A 58 3.84 4.16 -12.54
N LEU A 59 4.41 4.97 -11.65
CA LEU A 59 5.30 6.06 -12.02
C LEU A 59 6.61 5.53 -12.60
N TRP A 60 7.20 4.49 -11.99
CA TRP A 60 8.38 3.80 -12.49
C TRP A 60 8.18 3.29 -13.92
N ASP A 61 7.07 2.59 -14.20
CA ASP A 61 6.76 2.10 -15.55
C ASP A 61 6.61 3.23 -16.58
N LYS A 62 6.14 4.40 -16.14
CA LYS A 62 6.06 5.59 -16.99
C LYS A 62 7.46 6.15 -17.27
N LEU A 63 8.27 6.34 -16.23
CA LEU A 63 9.62 6.87 -16.34
C LEU A 63 10.54 5.95 -17.15
N GLU A 64 10.38 4.63 -17.04
CA GLU A 64 11.14 3.66 -17.83
C GLU A 64 10.84 3.81 -19.33
N ARG A 65 9.57 4.00 -19.70
CA ARG A 65 9.17 4.25 -21.09
C ARG A 65 9.69 5.58 -21.60
N GLU A 66 9.63 6.64 -20.78
CA GLU A 66 10.18 7.95 -21.12
C GLU A 66 11.70 7.89 -21.31
N SER A 67 12.42 7.17 -20.44
CA SER A 67 13.87 6.93 -20.57
C SER A 67 14.22 6.29 -21.90
N LYS A 68 13.53 5.19 -22.27
CA LYS A 68 13.74 4.50 -23.56
C LYS A 68 13.44 5.41 -24.76
N ALA A 69 12.42 6.25 -24.65
CA ALA A 69 12.10 7.22 -25.70
C ALA A 69 13.17 8.31 -25.84
N PHE A 70 13.75 8.78 -24.73
CA PHE A 70 14.84 9.75 -24.76
C PHE A 70 16.14 9.16 -25.29
N GLU A 71 16.46 7.92 -24.91
CA GLU A 71 17.59 7.17 -25.46
C GLU A 71 17.49 7.08 -26.98
N LEU A 72 16.35 6.61 -27.52
CA LEU A 72 16.14 6.54 -28.97
C LEU A 72 16.25 7.91 -29.66
N LYS A 73 15.71 8.97 -29.06
CA LYS A 73 15.85 10.33 -29.59
C LYS A 73 17.31 10.79 -29.59
N SER A 74 18.06 10.47 -28.55
CA SER A 74 19.48 10.79 -28.45
C SER A 74 20.25 10.09 -29.57
N ASP A 75 20.06 8.78 -29.72
CA ASP A 75 20.70 7.97 -30.76
C ASP A 75 20.41 8.49 -32.18
N LEU A 76 19.15 8.84 -32.45
CA LEU A 76 18.76 9.41 -33.75
C LEU A 76 19.39 10.78 -33.98
N SER A 77 19.45 11.62 -32.94
CA SER A 77 20.10 12.93 -33.05
C SER A 77 21.60 12.81 -33.27
N GLU A 78 22.28 11.90 -32.58
CA GLU A 78 23.71 11.64 -32.75
C GLU A 78 23.99 11.13 -34.17
N LYS A 79 23.20 10.18 -34.68
CA LYS A 79 23.30 9.70 -36.07
C LYS A 79 23.08 10.83 -37.08
N SER A 80 22.07 11.68 -36.85
CA SER A 80 21.82 12.84 -37.70
C SER A 80 23.00 13.81 -37.71
N LEU A 81 23.60 14.08 -36.54
CA LEU A 81 24.75 14.96 -36.42
C LEU A 81 25.98 14.39 -37.13
N LYS A 82 26.26 13.08 -36.98
CA LYS A 82 27.35 12.40 -37.71
C LYS A 82 27.16 12.47 -39.22
N ASN A 83 25.92 12.28 -39.69
CA ASN A 83 25.61 12.43 -41.11
C ASN A 83 25.84 13.87 -41.60
N ILE A 84 25.40 14.88 -40.85
CA ILE A 84 25.64 16.31 -41.18
C ILE A 84 27.13 16.64 -41.16
N ALA A 85 27.90 16.06 -40.24
CA ALA A 85 29.35 16.23 -40.14
C ALA A 85 30.14 15.47 -41.24
N GLY A 86 29.47 14.71 -42.10
CA GLY A 86 30.10 13.98 -43.22
C GLY A 86 30.74 12.65 -42.84
N GLU A 87 30.47 12.12 -41.64
CA GLU A 87 31.00 10.83 -41.14
C GLU A 87 30.12 9.62 -41.52
N GLY A 88 29.01 9.83 -42.24
CA GLY A 88 28.10 8.77 -42.70
C GLY A 88 28.61 8.02 -43.93
N MET A 89 28.52 6.68 -43.92
CA MET A 89 28.98 5.81 -44.99
C MET A 89 28.12 5.96 -46.26
N GLY A 90 28.47 6.91 -47.11
CA GLY A 90 27.83 7.17 -48.40
C GLY A 90 27.88 8.64 -48.75
N GLY A 91 28.80 9.01 -49.65
CA GLY A 91 28.98 10.37 -50.12
C GLY A 91 27.74 10.95 -50.83
N ALA A 92 27.87 12.25 -51.09
CA ALA A 92 26.89 13.18 -51.69
C ALA A 92 25.89 13.78 -50.70
N ALA A 93 26.34 14.83 -50.02
CA ALA A 93 25.52 16.02 -49.90
C ALA A 93 25.27 16.56 -51.32
N PHE A 94 24.03 16.90 -51.63
CA PHE A 94 23.71 17.78 -52.76
C PHE A 94 24.27 19.18 -52.50
#